data_AF-A0A412AZM0-F1
#
_entry.id   AF-A0A412AZM0-F1
#
_cell.length_a   1.000
_cell.length_b   1.000
_cell.length_c   1.000
_cell.angle_alpha   90.00
_cell.angle_beta   90.00
_cell.angle_gamma   90.00
#
_symmetry.space_group_name_H-M   'P 1'
#
loop_
_entity.id
_entity.type
_entity.pdbx_description
1 polymer ?
#
loop_
_entity_poly.entity_id
_entity_poly.type
_entity_poly.pdbx_seq_one_letter_code
_entity_poly.pdbx_strand_id
1 'polypeptide(L)' 'MEPQAVWAVIAGVLMLALGVFLFCRPKTFWRLTEQWKSYRADEPSGLYRISTKFGGICFMAAGIFIALLPFLLR' A
#
# COMPACT_ATOMS: atom_id res chain seq x y z
N MET A 1 15.66 -7.02 20.32
CA MET A 1 14.49 -6.15 20.08
C MET A 1 13.32 -6.80 20.79
N GLU A 2 12.52 -6.03 21.51
CA GLU A 2 11.30 -6.55 22.12
C GLU A 2 10.41 -7.24 21.06
N PRO A 3 9.72 -8.35 21.36
CA PRO A 3 8.91 -9.07 20.38
C PRO A 3 7.91 -8.15 19.65
N GLN A 4 7.27 -7.23 20.38
CA GLN A 4 6.35 -6.24 19.81
C GLN A 4 7.01 -5.29 18.78
N ALA A 5 8.27 -4.92 18.99
CA ALA A 5 9.00 -4.07 18.05
C ALA A 5 9.29 -4.81 16.73
N VAL A 6 9.59 -6.11 16.81
CA VAL A 6 9.84 -6.94 15.62
C VAL A 6 8.56 -7.04 14.77
N TRP A 7 7.40 -7.28 15.39
CA TRP A 7 6.12 -7.33 14.69
C TRP A 7 5.74 -6.00 14.04
N ALA A 8 5.98 -4.88 14.74
CA ALA A 8 5.74 -3.54 14.19
C ALA A 8 6.61 -3.27 12.95
N VAL A 9 7.90 -3.61 13.00
CA VAL A 9 8.80 -3.44 11.86
C VAL A 9 8.36 -4.30 10.67
N ILE A 10 8.00 -5.57 10.90
CA ILE A 10 7.49 -6.45 9.83
C ILE A 10 6.22 -5.86 9.20
N ALA A 11 5.25 -5.43 10.01
CA ALA A 11 4.02 -4.81 9.53
C ALA A 11 4.30 -3.53 8.72
N GLY A 12 5.21 -2.67 9.20
CA GLY A 12 5.61 -1.45 8.50
C GLY A 12 6.26 -1.73 7.15
N VAL A 13 7.15 -2.74 7.07
CA VAL A 13 7.77 -3.18 5.81
C VAL A 13 6.74 -3.72 4.82
N LEU A 14 5.76 -4.50 5.30
CA LEU A 14 4.68 -5.00 4.44
C LEU A 14 3.80 -3.87 3.89
N MET A 15 3.46 -2.87 4.73
CA MET A 15 2.72 -1.69 4.26
C MET A 15 3.52 -0.85 3.27
N LEU A 16 4.83 -0.73 3.47
CA LEU A 16 5.72 -0.08 2.51
C LEU A 16 5.74 -0.80 1.16
N ALA A 17 5.95 -2.12 1.17
CA ALA A 17 5.94 -2.92 -0.04
C ALA A 17 4.60 -2.83 -0.78
N LEU A 18 3.49 -2.86 -0.04
CA LEU A 18 2.16 -2.66 -0.60
C LEU A 18 2.00 -1.26 -1.21
N GLY A 19 2.44 -0.22 -0.51
CA GLY A 19 2.39 1.15 -0.99
C GLY A 19 3.18 1.36 -2.28
N VAL A 20 4.40 0.82 -2.36
CA VAL A 20 5.22 0.81 -3.58
C VAL A 20 4.50 0.06 -4.71
N PHE A 21 3.93 -1.11 -4.42
CA PHE A 21 3.20 -1.91 -5.40
C PHE A 21 1.99 -1.14 -5.98
N LEU A 22 1.18 -0.51 -5.14
CA LEU A 22 0.04 0.31 -5.54
C LEU A 22 0.46 1.50 -6.41
N PHE A 23 1.58 2.13 -6.07
CA PHE A 23 2.11 3.27 -6.83
C PHE A 23 2.65 2.88 -8.21
N CYS A 24 3.45 1.80 -8.28
CA CYS A 24 4.10 1.36 -9.50
C CYS A 24 3.16 0.61 -10.44
N ARG A 25 2.22 -0.20 -9.92
CA ARG A 25 1.37 -1.11 -10.70
C ARG A 25 -0.13 -0.95 -10.38
N PRO A 26 -0.71 0.26 -10.48
CA PRO A 26 -2.12 0.49 -10.19
C PRO A 26 -3.06 -0.30 -11.12
N LYS A 27 -2.66 -0.55 -12.38
CA LYS A 27 -3.47 -1.37 -13.33
C LYS A 27 -3.56 -2.84 -12.90
N THR A 28 -2.49 -3.38 -12.33
CA THR A 28 -2.49 -4.76 -11.81
C THR A 28 -3.39 -4.86 -10.58
N PHE A 29 -3.30 -3.89 -9.67
CA PHE A 29 -4.18 -3.82 -8.51
C PHE A 29 -5.65 -3.71 -8.92
N TRP A 30 -5.97 -2.81 -9.84
CA TRP A 30 -7.31 -2.69 -10.42
C TRP A 30 -7.83 -4.00 -11.03
N ARG A 31 -6.98 -4.70 -11.79
CA ARG A 31 -7.32 -5.99 -12.39
C ARG A 31 -7.69 -7.04 -11.35
N LEU A 32 -6.99 -7.06 -10.21
CA LEU A 32 -7.28 -7.94 -9.08
C LEU A 32 -8.57 -7.55 -8.35
N THR A 33 -8.80 -6.25 -8.10
CA THR A 33 -9.87 -5.82 -7.18
C THR A 33 -11.16 -5.41 -7.86
N GLU A 34 -11.12 -5.04 -9.14
CA GLU A 34 -12.20 -4.27 -9.75
C GLU A 34 -12.55 -4.67 -11.19
N GLN A 35 -11.59 -5.14 -12.01
CA GLN A 35 -11.89 -5.54 -13.40
C GLN A 35 -13.01 -6.59 -13.48
N TRP A 36 -13.03 -7.56 -12.56
CA TRP A 36 -14.04 -8.61 -12.54
C TRP A 36 -15.46 -8.13 -12.23
N LYS A 37 -15.63 -6.88 -11.74
CA LYS A 37 -16.95 -6.32 -11.41
C LYS A 37 -17.69 -5.76 -12.62
N SER A 38 -17.01 -5.52 -13.73
CA SER A 38 -17.62 -4.94 -14.92
C SER A 38 -17.23 -5.71 -16.17
N TYR A 39 -18.25 -6.19 -16.89
CA TYR A 39 -18.09 -6.94 -18.13
C TYR A 39 -17.52 -6.08 -19.29
N ARG A 40 -17.55 -4.75 -19.16
CA ARG A 40 -17.12 -3.78 -20.19
C ARG A 40 -15.93 -2.94 -19.77
N ALA A 41 -15.37 -3.18 -18.59
CA ALA A 41 -14.21 -2.40 -18.16
C ALA A 41 -12.93 -3.06 -18.69
N ASP A 42 -12.42 -2.51 -19.78
CA ASP A 42 -11.14 -2.93 -20.34
C ASP A 42 -9.95 -2.25 -19.64
N GLU A 43 -10.14 -1.03 -19.14
CA GLU A 43 -9.09 -0.22 -18.52
C GLU A 43 -9.54 0.53 -17.26
N PRO A 44 -8.64 0.74 -16.28
CA PRO A 44 -8.90 1.60 -15.14
C PRO A 44 -9.08 3.05 -15.57
N SER A 45 -10.04 3.74 -14.93
CA SER A 45 -10.23 5.17 -15.16
C SER A 45 -9.00 5.99 -14.73
N GLY A 46 -8.82 7.16 -15.33
CA GLY A 46 -7.74 8.09 -14.96
C GLY A 46 -7.78 8.46 -13.48
N LEU A 47 -8.98 8.72 -12.94
CA LEU A 47 -9.22 9.00 -11.53
C LEU A 47 -8.78 7.84 -10.64
N TYR A 48 -9.10 6.59 -11.01
CA TYR A 48 -8.69 5.41 -10.25
C TYR A 48 -7.16 5.28 -10.20
N ARG A 49 -6.48 5.53 -11.33
CA ARG A 49 -5.02 5.46 -11.38
C ARG A 49 -4.38 6.50 -10.47
N ILE A 50 -4.92 7.72 -10.43
CA ILE A 50 -4.44 8.81 -9.57
C ILE A 50 -4.70 8.48 -8.10
N SER A 51 -5.94 8.09 -7.75
CA SER A 51 -6.32 7.79 -6.37
C SER A 51 -5.57 6.59 -5.81
N THR A 52 -5.32 5.56 -6.61
CA THR A 52 -4.55 4.38 -6.20
C THR A 52 -3.07 4.71 -5.95
N LYS A 53 -2.48 5.56 -6.80
CA LYS A 53 -1.12 6.06 -6.57
C LYS A 53 -1.03 6.91 -5.30
N PHE A 54 -2.01 7.79 -5.09
CA PHE A 54 -2.10 8.59 -3.88
C PHE A 54 -2.24 7.70 -2.63
N GLY A 55 -3.12 6.69 -2.69
CA GLY A 55 -3.25 5.68 -1.63
C GLY A 55 -1.93 4.95 -1.37
N GLY A 56 -1.19 4.59 -2.42
CA GLY A 56 0.14 4.00 -2.31
C GLY A 56 1.13 4.88 -1.54
N ILE A 57 1.13 6.19 -1.78
CA ILE A 57 1.94 7.16 -1.02
C ILE A 57 1.53 7.17 0.46
N CYS A 58 0.23 7.18 0.76
CA CYS A 58 -0.25 7.11 2.14
C CYS A 58 0.18 5.82 2.83
N PHE A 59 0.11 4.67 2.14
CA PHE A 59 0.57 3.38 2.67
C PHE A 59 2.07 3.36 2.94
N MET A 60 2.88 3.96 2.06
CA MET A 60 4.32 4.11 2.30
C MET A 60 4.60 4.99 3.52
N ALA A 61 3.93 6.14 3.63
CA ALA A 61 4.09 7.04 4.78
C ALA A 61 3.71 6.35 6.10
N ALA A 62 2.57 5.65 6.12
CA ALA A 62 2.12 4.89 7.28
C ALA A 62 3.08 3.73 7.61
N GLY A 63 3.59 3.01 6.61
CA GLY A 63 4.54 1.92 6.82
C GLY A 63 5.87 2.40 7.42
N ILE A 64 6.40 3.54 6.97
CA ILE A 64 7.56 4.19 7.61
C ILE A 64 7.26 4.56 9.06
N PHE A 65 6.12 5.20 9.30
CA PHE A 65 5.74 5.62 10.65
C PHE A 65 5.63 4.42 11.61
N ILE A 66 4.95 3.34 11.20
CA ILE A 66 4.79 2.11 12.00
C ILE A 66 6.13 1.42 12.25
N ALA A 67 7.02 1.35 11.24
CA ALA A 67 8.34 0.76 11.40
C ALA A 67 9.24 1.55 12.35
N LEU A 68 9.10 2.89 12.39
CA LEU A 68 9.89 3.77 13.26
C LEU A 68 9.30 3.92 14.67
N LEU A 69 7.98 3.71 14.83
CA LEU A 69 7.26 3.82 16.09
C LEU A 69 7.96 3.13 17.30
N PRO A 70 8.39 1.86 17.23
CA PRO A 70 9.03 1.20 18.36
C PRO A 70 10.41 1.76 18.74
N PHE A 71 11.03 2.55 17.86
CA PHE A 71 12.28 3.25 18.17
C PHE A 71 12.03 4.64 18.77
N LEU A 72 10.90 5.26 18.44
CA LEU A 72 10.49 6.58 18.95
C LEU A 72 9.89 6.50 20.35
N LEU A 73 9.13 5.43 20.63
CA LEU A 73 8.46 5.18 21.91
C LEU A 73 9.29 4.34 22.88
N ARG A 74 10.61 4.27 22.63
CA ARG A 74 11.55 3.43 23.36
C ARG A 74 12.07 4.11 24.62
#